data_AF-A0A6L9W3G8-F1
#
_entry.id   AF-A0A6L9W3G8-F1
#
_cell.length_a   1.000
_cell.length_b   1.000
_cell.length_c   1.000
_cell.angle_alpha   90.00
_cell.angle_beta   90.00
_cell.angle_gamma   90.00
#
_symmetry.space_group_name_H-M   'P 1'
#
loop_
_entity.id
_entity.type
_entity.pdbx_description
1 polymer ?
#
loop_
_entity_poly.entity_id
_entity_poly.type
_entity_poly.pdbx_seq_one_letter_code
_entity_poly.pdbx_strand_id
1 'polypeptide(L)'
;MSTTTRATRLAGGLLAGGLLLAGCSFTSQNVSCSGGSCSVTLTGDGAQAEILNTTLTFGGVQDGRATLSVGGASVSCGEGESVSAGPLQLACSGITEDSVELTASVN
;
A
#
# COMPACT_ATOMS: atom_id res chain seq x y z
N MET A 1 23.25 -9.95 -53.26
CA MET A 1 24.27 -8.94 -53.60
C MET A 1 24.53 -8.11 -52.38
N SER A 2 25.81 -7.96 -52.04
CA SER A 2 26.34 -7.54 -50.74
C SER A 2 26.22 -6.05 -50.47
N THR A 3 25.94 -5.68 -49.21
CA THR A 3 26.49 -4.45 -48.63
C THR A 3 26.83 -4.65 -47.14
N THR A 4 28.09 -4.96 -46.92
CA THR A 4 28.85 -4.66 -45.69
C THR A 4 28.71 -3.17 -45.33
N THR A 5 28.65 -2.81 -44.04
CA THR A 5 29.50 -1.74 -43.44
C THR A 5 29.40 -1.75 -41.89
N ARG A 6 30.52 -1.38 -41.28
CA ARG A 6 31.02 -1.63 -39.93
C ARG A 6 30.45 -0.71 -38.84
N ALA A 7 30.68 -1.17 -37.61
CA ALA A 7 30.56 -0.51 -36.32
C ALA A 7 31.14 0.92 -36.24
N THR A 8 30.49 1.77 -35.44
CA THR A 8 31.09 2.98 -34.87
C THR A 8 30.75 3.07 -33.39
N ARG A 9 31.78 3.30 -32.60
CA ARG A 9 31.78 3.39 -31.14
C ARG A 9 31.37 4.78 -30.63
N LEU A 10 31.11 4.85 -29.33
CA LEU A 10 31.34 5.96 -28.37
C LEU A 10 30.29 7.09 -28.22
N ALA A 11 29.70 7.09 -27.01
CA ALA A 11 29.71 8.16 -25.99
C ALA A 11 28.96 9.50 -26.21
N GLY A 12 28.17 9.85 -25.18
CA GLY A 12 27.63 11.20 -24.89
C GLY A 12 26.22 11.42 -25.46
N GLY A 13 25.20 11.87 -24.73
CA GLY A 13 25.05 12.38 -23.39
C GLY A 13 23.72 13.17 -23.31
N LEU A 14 23.20 13.31 -22.09
CA LEU A 14 22.28 14.36 -21.60
C LEU A 14 20.77 14.39 -21.99
N LEU A 15 19.97 14.09 -20.95
CA LEU A 15 18.84 14.86 -20.41
C LEU A 15 17.53 15.00 -21.23
N ALA A 16 16.54 14.18 -20.89
CA ALA A 16 15.13 14.57 -20.96
C ALA A 16 14.30 13.83 -19.87
N GLY A 17 14.12 14.51 -18.73
CA GLY A 17 12.91 14.48 -17.89
C GLY A 17 12.25 13.14 -17.55
N GLY A 18 12.94 12.28 -16.81
CA GLY A 18 12.27 11.22 -16.06
C GLY A 18 11.74 11.77 -14.74
N LEU A 19 10.49 12.25 -14.71
CA LEU A 19 9.76 12.35 -13.43
C LEU A 19 9.28 10.94 -13.06
N LEU A 20 10.23 10.09 -12.71
CA LEU A 20 9.94 8.89 -11.94
C LEU A 20 9.59 9.41 -10.55
N LEU A 21 8.30 9.70 -10.32
CA LEU A 21 7.79 9.67 -8.96
C LEU A 21 8.20 8.31 -8.43
N ALA A 22 9.15 8.30 -7.49
CA ALA A 22 9.52 7.15 -6.72
C ALA A 22 8.25 6.70 -5.99
N GLY A 23 7.44 5.90 -6.68
CA GLY A 23 6.44 5.05 -6.06
C GLY A 23 7.26 4.12 -5.20
N CYS A 24 7.37 4.45 -3.92
CA CYS A 24 7.94 3.58 -2.92
C CYS A 24 7.06 2.33 -2.89
N SER A 25 7.37 1.34 -3.74
CA SER A 25 6.85 -0.01 -3.61
C SER A 25 7.53 -0.62 -2.40
N PHE A 26 7.04 -0.26 -1.21
CA PHE A 26 7.43 -0.93 0.02
C PHE A 26 6.96 -2.37 -0.11
N THR A 27 7.95 -3.24 -0.20
CA THR A 27 7.81 -4.68 -0.20
C THR A 27 7.16 -5.12 1.12
N SER A 28 5.89 -5.46 1.05
CA SER A 28 5.28 -6.42 1.94
C SER A 28 4.30 -7.19 1.06
N GLN A 29 4.39 -8.50 1.03
CA GLN A 29 3.82 -9.38 -0.02
C GLN A 29 2.28 -9.33 -0.14
N ASN A 30 1.63 -8.43 0.59
CA ASN A 30 0.19 -8.22 0.66
C ASN A 30 -0.26 -6.74 0.64
N VAL A 31 0.63 -5.81 0.29
CA VAL A 31 0.33 -4.37 0.23
C VAL A 31 0.55 -3.87 -1.20
N SER A 32 -0.50 -3.34 -1.81
CA SER A 32 -0.45 -2.74 -3.15
C SER A 32 -0.78 -1.25 -3.08
N CYS A 33 0.22 -0.40 -3.26
CA CYS A 33 0.08 1.05 -3.20
C CYS A 33 0.13 1.69 -4.59
N SER A 34 -0.90 2.47 -4.95
CA SER A 34 -0.93 3.27 -6.18
C SER A 34 -1.58 4.63 -5.92
N GLY A 35 -0.93 5.71 -6.36
CA GLY A 35 -1.53 7.06 -6.35
C GLY A 35 -1.89 7.64 -4.97
N GLY A 36 -1.29 7.17 -3.88
CA GLY A 36 -1.59 7.62 -2.51
C GLY A 36 -2.62 6.76 -1.76
N SER A 37 -3.09 5.68 -2.39
CA SER A 37 -3.95 4.66 -1.77
C SER A 37 -3.23 3.31 -1.75
N CYS A 38 -3.39 2.57 -0.65
CA CYS A 38 -2.77 1.28 -0.43
C CYS A 38 -3.83 0.26 -0.01
N SER A 39 -4.01 -0.78 -0.82
CA SER A 39 -4.84 -1.93 -0.44
C SER A 39 -3.98 -2.94 0.31
N VAL A 40 -4.51 -3.44 1.43
CA VAL A 40 -3.86 -4.42 2.29
C VAL A 40 -4.88 -5.43 2.79
N THR A 41 -4.43 -6.67 2.89
CA THR A 41 -5.14 -7.71 3.65
C THR A 41 -4.31 -8.07 4.87
N LEU A 42 -4.94 -8.04 6.05
CA LEU A 42 -4.31 -8.42 7.31
C LEU A 42 -5.01 -9.66 7.83
N THR A 43 -4.24 -10.70 8.17
CA THR A 43 -4.76 -11.98 8.64
C THR A 43 -4.03 -12.37 9.92
N GLY A 44 -4.79 -12.77 10.93
CA GLY A 44 -4.30 -13.11 12.25
C GLY A 44 -4.15 -11.91 13.18
N ASP A 45 -4.51 -12.09 14.45
CA ASP A 45 -4.40 -11.05 15.47
C ASP A 45 -2.96 -10.56 15.63
N GLY A 46 -2.78 -9.24 15.67
CA GLY A 46 -1.47 -8.60 15.76
C GLY A 46 -0.73 -8.48 14.43
N ALA A 47 -1.35 -8.85 13.31
CA ALA A 47 -0.79 -8.60 11.97
C ALA A 47 -0.52 -7.11 11.77
N GLN A 48 0.62 -6.78 11.18
CA GLN A 48 1.10 -5.42 11.00
C GLN A 48 1.46 -5.16 9.55
N ALA A 49 1.12 -3.98 9.07
CA ALA A 49 1.57 -3.47 7.78
C ALA A 49 2.02 -2.02 7.93
N GLU A 50 3.12 -1.67 7.27
CA GLU A 50 3.52 -0.27 7.15
C GLU A 50 2.97 0.31 5.85
N ILE A 51 2.19 1.38 5.99
CA ILE A 51 1.56 2.10 4.89
C ILE A 51 1.90 3.56 5.03
N LEU A 52 2.56 4.13 4.03
CA LEU A 52 2.88 5.57 3.99
C LEU A 52 3.59 6.05 5.28
N ASN A 53 4.59 5.29 5.73
CA ASN A 53 5.35 5.53 6.98
C ASN A 53 4.50 5.48 8.26
N THR A 54 3.31 4.89 8.20
CA THR A 54 2.44 4.68 9.35
C THR A 54 2.24 3.19 9.57
N THR A 55 2.53 2.72 10.78
CA THR A 55 2.29 1.33 11.16
C THR A 55 0.80 1.13 11.43
N LEU A 56 0.20 0.21 10.69
CA LEU A 56 -1.16 -0.26 10.84
C LEU A 56 -1.12 -1.64 11.49
N THR A 57 -1.82 -1.79 12.61
CA THR A 57 -1.90 -3.06 13.35
C THR A 57 -3.34 -3.55 13.36
N PHE A 58 -3.55 -4.81 13.01
CA PHE A 58 -4.84 -5.47 13.13
C PHE A 58 -4.98 -6.09 14.52
N GLY A 59 -5.99 -5.64 15.25
CA GLY A 59 -6.31 -6.09 16.61
C GLY A 59 -7.30 -7.25 16.66
N GLY A 60 -7.69 -7.81 15.51
CA GLY A 60 -8.68 -8.88 15.41
C GLY A 60 -10.09 -8.40 15.06
N VAL A 61 -11.00 -9.35 14.92
CA VAL A 61 -12.43 -9.08 14.68
C VAL A 61 -13.21 -9.31 15.97
N GLN A 62 -13.99 -8.29 16.38
CA GLN A 62 -14.84 -8.32 17.58
C GLN A 62 -16.24 -7.88 17.17
N ASP A 63 -17.26 -8.65 17.54
CA ASP A 63 -18.67 -8.39 17.19
C ASP A 63 -18.90 -8.19 15.67
N GLY A 64 -18.14 -8.89 14.83
CA GLY A 64 -18.19 -8.77 13.36
C GLY A 64 -17.52 -7.50 12.80
N ARG A 65 -16.74 -6.79 13.62
CA ARG A 65 -16.02 -5.57 13.23
C ARG A 65 -14.53 -5.73 13.41
N ALA A 66 -13.75 -5.27 12.44
CA ALA A 66 -12.30 -5.30 12.48
C ALA A 66 -11.81 -4.16 13.37
N THR A 67 -10.94 -4.50 14.33
CA THR A 67 -10.25 -3.53 15.17
C THR A 67 -8.89 -3.24 14.56
N LEU A 68 -8.59 -1.96 14.33
CA LEU A 68 -7.38 -1.50 13.67
C LEU A 68 -6.72 -0.42 14.51
N SER A 69 -5.40 -0.43 14.58
CA SER A 69 -4.61 0.55 15.32
C SER A 69 -3.63 1.25 14.39
N VAL A 70 -3.67 2.58 14.37
CA VAL A 70 -2.90 3.43 13.45
C VAL A 70 -2.17 4.48 14.26
N GLY A 71 -0.84 4.43 14.29
CA GLY A 71 -0.04 5.39 15.06
C GLY A 71 -0.42 5.44 16.55
N GLY A 72 -0.90 4.32 17.10
CA GLY A 72 -1.35 4.21 18.50
C GLY A 72 -2.82 4.58 18.75
N ALA A 73 -3.56 5.04 17.75
CA ALA A 73 -5.00 5.25 17.84
C ALA A 73 -5.75 4.00 17.37
N SER A 74 -6.63 3.45 18.21
CA SER A 74 -7.45 2.29 17.87
C SER A 74 -8.82 2.73 17.37
N VAL A 75 -9.28 2.10 16.28
CA VAL A 75 -10.58 2.31 15.65
C VAL A 75 -11.21 0.97 15.31
N SER A 76 -12.52 0.93 15.13
CA SER A 76 -13.22 -0.24 14.62
C SER A 76 -13.94 0.11 13.34
N CYS A 77 -13.88 -0.76 12.33
CA CYS A 77 -14.61 -0.63 11.08
C CYS A 77 -15.47 -1.85 10.81
N GLY A 78 -16.61 -1.64 10.14
CA GLY A 78 -17.44 -2.70 9.57
C GLY A 78 -17.12 -2.92 8.10
N GLU A 79 -17.61 -4.02 7.54
CA GLU A 79 -17.51 -4.27 6.10
C GLU A 79 -18.31 -3.20 5.32
N GLY A 80 -17.68 -2.65 4.28
CA GLY A 80 -18.21 -1.53 3.50
C GLY A 80 -18.13 -0.17 4.20
N GLU A 81 -17.58 -0.11 5.41
CA GLU A 81 -17.47 1.12 6.20
C GLU A 81 -16.12 1.81 5.98
N SER A 82 -16.13 3.14 6.06
CA SER A 82 -14.91 3.95 6.02
C SER A 82 -14.77 4.75 7.32
N VAL A 83 -13.61 4.63 7.95
CA VAL A 83 -13.30 5.27 9.24
C VAL A 83 -12.02 6.09 9.13
N SER A 84 -11.96 7.18 9.88
CA SER A 84 -10.73 7.98 10.02
C SER A 84 -9.87 7.45 11.15
N ALA A 85 -8.60 7.16 10.90
CA ALA A 85 -7.64 6.70 11.88
C ALA A 85 -6.38 7.57 11.81
N GLY A 86 -6.35 8.62 12.64
CA GLY A 86 -5.28 9.61 12.61
C GLY A 86 -5.22 10.33 11.25
N PRO A 87 -4.07 10.33 10.54
CA PRO A 87 -3.93 10.97 9.25
C PRO A 87 -4.45 10.13 8.06
N LEU A 88 -4.91 8.90 8.31
CA LEU A 88 -5.36 7.99 7.27
C LEU A 88 -6.88 7.82 7.29
N GLN A 89 -7.45 7.67 6.10
CA GLN A 89 -8.77 7.10 5.89
C GLN A 89 -8.63 5.61 5.62
N LEU A 90 -9.38 4.79 6.36
CA LEU A 90 -9.41 3.34 6.19
C LEU A 90 -10.78 2.93 5.68
N ALA A 91 -10.83 2.27 4.52
CA ALA A 91 -12.05 1.69 3.95
C ALA A 91 -11.96 0.17 4.06
N CYS A 92 -12.79 -0.44 4.88
CA CYS A 92 -12.81 -1.89 5.09
C CYS A 92 -13.77 -2.51 4.07
N SER A 93 -13.24 -3.28 3.12
CA SER A 93 -14.01 -3.86 2.02
C SER A 93 -14.44 -5.30 2.28
N GLY A 94 -13.76 -6.01 3.18
CA GLY A 94 -14.11 -7.36 3.58
C GLY A 94 -13.65 -7.66 5.01
N ILE A 95 -14.51 -8.31 5.79
CA ILE A 95 -14.18 -8.75 7.15
C ILE A 95 -14.57 -10.22 7.30
N THR A 96 -13.63 -11.02 7.77
CA THR A 96 -13.83 -12.45 8.07
C THR A 96 -13.59 -12.70 9.56
N GLU A 97 -13.56 -13.97 10.00
CA GLU A 97 -13.35 -14.30 11.41
C GLU A 97 -11.97 -13.87 11.93
N ASP A 98 -10.93 -13.95 11.09
CA ASP A 98 -9.53 -13.69 11.46
C ASP A 98 -8.78 -12.80 10.46
N SER A 99 -9.45 -12.29 9.44
CA SER A 99 -8.84 -11.41 8.44
C SER A 99 -9.71 -10.23 8.04
N VAL A 100 -9.04 -9.16 7.60
CA VAL A 100 -9.66 -7.93 7.10
C VAL A 100 -8.98 -7.52 5.80
N GLU A 101 -9.78 -7.18 4.80
CA GLU A 101 -9.36 -6.50 3.59
C GLU A 101 -9.74 -5.03 3.68
N LEU A 102 -8.78 -4.15 3.48
CA LEU A 102 -8.99 -2.72 3.58
C LEU A 102 -8.12 -1.94 2.61
N THR A 103 -8.57 -0.74 2.28
CA THR A 103 -7.78 0.27 1.55
C THR A 103 -7.53 1.46 2.45
N ALA A 104 -6.26 1.83 2.59
CA ALA A 104 -5.82 3.00 3.34
C ALA A 104 -5.40 4.12 2.38
N SER A 105 -5.84 5.35 2.66
CA SER A 105 -5.50 6.55 1.88
C SER A 105 -5.20 7.71 2.82
N VAL A 106 -4.41 8.68 2.38
CA VAL A 106 -4.27 9.95 3.12
C VAL A 106 -5.56 10.74 3.04
N ASN A 107 -5.96 11.38 4.14
CA ASN A 107 -7.05 12.35 4.20
C ASN A 107 -6.56 13.75 3.80
#